data_AF-A0ABC9YP63-F1
#
_entry.id   AF-A0ABC9YP63-F1
#
_cell.length_a   1.000
_cell.length_b   1.000
_cell.length_c   1.000
_cell.angle_alpha   90.00
_cell.angle_beta   90.00
_cell.angle_gamma   90.00
#
_symmetry.space_group_name_H-M   'P 1'
#
loop_
_entity.id
_entity.type
_entity.pdbx_description
1 polymer ?
#
loop_
_entity_poly.entity_id
_entity_poly.type
_entity_poly.pdbx_seq_one_letter_code
_entity_poly.pdbx_strand_id
1 'polypeptide(L)'
;MPGGGTEAQAKDVCLRLLTDRARSRVELADRLAEKGFSAAVAGRVLDRLTEVGLIDDAAFAQQWVRSRHTYAGKGKKVLAEELRRKGIAPEHAEPALESVTAEDETARAADLVRRKLPSLPSDLDRDKATRRLVAMLARRGYNPATAYGVVKAELADRFAPDDPFDAPHGTRPDTPAIASRGDRIRPTRGRAASREFGSGTAGSEESAEPVDDERERAAELVRAKIRSLPGGLDRDKATRRLVGLLARRGFGQSVAYAVVRDELSRAALDSE
;
A
#
# COMPACT_ATOMS: atom_id res chain seq x y z
N MET A 1 -27.87 -37.02 8.26
CA MET A 1 -26.46 -37.28 7.93
C MET A 1 -25.55 -36.42 8.81
N PRO A 2 -25.03 -36.91 9.96
CA PRO A 2 -24.13 -36.14 10.81
C PRO A 2 -22.68 -36.29 10.28
N GLY A 3 -22.36 -35.55 9.21
CA GLY A 3 -21.11 -35.72 8.46
C GLY A 3 -20.37 -34.42 8.13
N GLY A 4 -20.59 -33.35 8.90
CA GLY A 4 -20.03 -32.01 8.65
C GLY A 4 -18.54 -31.82 8.97
N GLY A 5 -17.75 -32.90 8.90
CA GLY A 5 -16.34 -32.97 9.27
C GLY A 5 -16.02 -32.68 10.74
N THR A 6 -14.78 -32.94 11.17
CA THR A 6 -14.29 -32.56 12.50
C THR A 6 -13.52 -31.24 12.47
N GLU A 7 -13.43 -30.57 13.62
CA GLU A 7 -12.65 -29.32 13.75
C GLU A 7 -11.16 -29.52 13.45
N ALA A 8 -10.60 -30.68 13.80
CA ALA A 8 -9.22 -31.04 13.45
C ALA A 8 -9.03 -31.11 11.92
N GLN A 9 -9.93 -31.78 11.20
CA GLN A 9 -9.88 -31.88 9.74
C GLN A 9 -10.04 -30.50 9.06
N ALA A 10 -10.97 -29.66 9.55
CA ALA A 10 -11.16 -28.30 9.05
C ALA A 10 -9.92 -27.43 9.31
N LYS A 11 -9.31 -27.54 10.51
CA LYS A 11 -8.08 -26.84 10.87
C LYS A 11 -6.92 -27.24 9.95
N ASP A 12 -6.73 -28.52 9.67
CA ASP A 12 -5.67 -29.00 8.76
C ASP A 12 -5.85 -28.54 7.32
N VAL A 13 -7.10 -28.38 6.86
CA VAL A 13 -7.42 -27.74 5.57
C VAL A 13 -7.01 -26.27 5.61
N CYS A 14 -7.46 -25.51 6.60
CA CYS A 14 -7.13 -24.08 6.71
C CYS A 14 -5.63 -23.82 6.85
N LEU A 15 -4.92 -24.59 7.69
CA LEU A 15 -3.48 -24.45 7.88
C LEU A 15 -2.71 -24.72 6.58
N ARG A 16 -3.13 -25.70 5.78
CA ARG A 16 -2.54 -25.99 4.46
C ARG A 16 -2.76 -24.84 3.47
N LEU A 17 -3.98 -24.31 3.42
CA LEU A 17 -4.36 -23.18 2.56
C LEU A 17 -3.64 -21.87 2.94
N LEU A 18 -3.38 -21.67 4.24
CA LEU A 18 -2.64 -20.51 4.79
C LEU A 18 -1.11 -20.65 4.66
N THR A 19 -0.58 -21.87 4.55
CA THR A 19 0.85 -22.10 4.27
C THR A 19 1.21 -21.77 2.82
N ASP A 20 0.28 -21.95 1.88
CA ASP A 20 0.41 -21.58 0.46
C ASP A 20 0.40 -20.06 0.26
N ARG A 21 -0.60 -19.36 0.80
CA ARG A 21 -0.67 -17.89 0.79
C ARG A 21 -1.57 -17.35 1.89
N ALA A 22 -1.46 -16.06 2.19
CA ALA A 22 -2.47 -15.35 2.97
C ALA A 22 -3.86 -15.44 2.28
N ARG A 23 -4.92 -15.64 3.07
CA ARG A 23 -6.31 -15.77 2.64
C ARG A 23 -7.22 -15.04 3.61
N SER A 24 -8.34 -14.52 3.12
CA SER A 24 -9.36 -13.94 4.01
C SER A 24 -10.11 -15.02 4.78
N ARG A 25 -10.75 -14.62 5.88
CA ARG A 25 -11.64 -15.50 6.65
C ARG A 25 -12.76 -16.08 5.77
N VAL A 26 -13.34 -15.28 4.88
CA VAL A 26 -14.39 -15.70 3.94
C VAL A 26 -13.86 -16.66 2.90
N GLU A 27 -12.67 -16.42 2.31
CA GLU A 27 -12.04 -17.40 1.41
C GLU A 27 -11.84 -18.77 2.08
N LEU A 28 -11.56 -18.81 3.39
CA LEU A 28 -11.43 -20.07 4.12
C LEU A 28 -12.79 -20.71 4.45
N ALA A 29 -13.80 -19.91 4.81
CA ALA A 29 -15.16 -20.39 5.03
C ALA A 29 -15.75 -21.06 3.77
N ASP A 30 -15.62 -20.42 2.61
CA ASP A 30 -16.05 -20.96 1.31
C ASP A 30 -15.35 -22.29 1.01
N ARG A 31 -14.03 -22.39 1.25
CA ARG A 31 -13.27 -23.63 1.02
C ARG A 31 -13.55 -24.74 2.03
N LEU A 32 -14.08 -24.43 3.20
CA LEU A 32 -14.60 -25.42 4.13
C LEU A 32 -16.00 -25.89 3.70
N ALA A 33 -16.87 -24.98 3.25
CA ALA A 33 -18.19 -25.32 2.72
C ALA A 33 -18.10 -26.20 1.45
N GLU A 34 -17.22 -25.85 0.49
CA GLU A 34 -16.90 -26.67 -0.70
C GLU A 34 -16.48 -28.11 -0.34
N LYS A 35 -15.90 -28.32 0.85
CA LYS A 35 -15.42 -29.61 1.35
C LYS A 35 -16.44 -30.35 2.22
N GLY A 36 -17.66 -29.83 2.35
CA GLY A 36 -18.74 -30.44 3.14
C GLY A 36 -18.63 -30.21 4.65
N PHE A 37 -17.77 -29.30 5.12
CA PHE A 37 -17.74 -28.95 6.53
C PHE A 37 -18.99 -28.15 6.92
N SER A 38 -19.56 -28.45 8.09
CA SER A 38 -20.71 -27.69 8.61
C SER A 38 -20.30 -26.27 9.02
N ALA A 39 -21.20 -25.31 8.85
CA ALA A 39 -20.98 -23.91 9.22
C ALA A 39 -20.56 -23.74 10.70
N ALA A 40 -21.09 -24.56 11.61
CA ALA A 40 -20.74 -24.53 13.03
C ALA A 40 -19.29 -25.01 13.30
N VAL A 41 -18.83 -26.07 12.61
CA VAL A 41 -17.44 -26.56 12.71
C VAL A 41 -16.49 -25.56 12.05
N ALA A 42 -16.84 -25.03 10.87
CA ALA A 42 -16.06 -24.03 10.18
C ALA A 42 -15.91 -22.75 11.01
N GLY A 43 -17.01 -22.23 11.57
CA GLY A 43 -17.02 -21.04 12.43
C GLY A 43 -16.02 -21.15 13.58
N ARG A 44 -16.15 -22.17 14.43
CA ARG A 44 -15.27 -22.36 15.60
C ARG A 44 -13.78 -22.48 15.23
N VAL A 45 -13.46 -23.17 14.13
CA VAL A 45 -12.09 -23.28 13.63
C VAL A 45 -11.57 -21.93 13.13
N LEU A 46 -12.37 -21.18 12.37
CA LEU A 46 -11.98 -19.85 11.89
C LEU A 46 -11.83 -18.87 13.04
N ASP A 47 -12.72 -18.89 14.04
CA ASP A 47 -12.63 -18.07 15.27
C ASP A 47 -11.33 -18.34 16.00
N ARG A 48 -11.01 -19.62 16.27
CA ARG A 48 -9.75 -19.97 16.93
C ARG A 48 -8.53 -19.58 16.12
N LEU A 49 -8.58 -19.67 14.78
CA LEU A 49 -7.50 -19.25 13.89
C LEU A 49 -7.33 -17.72 13.82
N THR A 50 -8.43 -16.95 13.91
CA THR A 50 -8.40 -15.49 14.07
C THR A 50 -7.81 -15.10 15.43
N GLU A 51 -8.29 -15.71 16.52
CA GLU A 51 -7.82 -15.46 17.89
C GLU A 51 -6.31 -15.69 18.05
N VAL A 52 -5.76 -16.75 17.44
CA VAL A 52 -4.31 -17.01 17.46
C VAL A 52 -3.52 -16.25 16.38
N GLY A 53 -4.13 -15.29 15.68
CA GLY A 53 -3.46 -14.44 14.68
C GLY A 53 -2.93 -15.18 13.45
N LEU A 54 -3.58 -16.29 13.05
CA LEU A 54 -3.30 -17.00 11.80
C LEU A 54 -4.22 -16.56 10.65
N ILE A 55 -5.40 -16.03 10.98
CA ILE A 55 -6.28 -15.29 10.07
C ILE A 55 -6.29 -13.84 10.55
N ASP A 56 -5.96 -12.92 9.64
CA ASP A 56 -5.94 -11.48 9.89
C ASP A 56 -6.42 -10.78 8.62
N ASP A 57 -7.71 -10.42 8.59
CA ASP A 57 -8.35 -9.80 7.44
C ASP A 57 -7.89 -8.34 7.25
N ALA A 58 -7.43 -7.65 8.31
CA ALA A 58 -6.84 -6.32 8.23
C ALA A 58 -5.46 -6.35 7.57
N ALA A 59 -4.57 -7.24 8.01
CA ALA A 59 -3.27 -7.44 7.37
C ALA A 59 -3.41 -7.95 5.91
N PHE A 60 -4.40 -8.82 5.65
CA PHE A 60 -4.73 -9.24 4.29
C PHE A 60 -5.17 -8.04 3.43
N ALA A 61 -6.05 -7.17 3.94
CA ALA A 61 -6.52 -5.99 3.22
C ALA A 61 -5.39 -5.02 2.89
N GLN A 62 -4.52 -4.71 3.87
CA GLN A 62 -3.34 -3.86 3.67
C GLN A 62 -2.38 -4.44 2.62
N GLN A 63 -2.06 -5.73 2.72
CA GLN A 63 -1.19 -6.40 1.73
C GLN A 63 -1.81 -6.39 0.33
N TRP A 64 -3.12 -6.60 0.23
CA TRP A 64 -3.87 -6.58 -1.03
C TRP A 64 -3.86 -5.19 -1.67
N VAL A 65 -4.22 -4.15 -0.92
CA VAL A 65 -4.22 -2.75 -1.38
C VAL A 65 -2.82 -2.36 -1.87
N ARG A 66 -1.79 -2.53 -1.03
CA ARG A 66 -0.40 -2.19 -1.37
C ARG A 66 0.06 -2.91 -2.64
N SER A 67 -0.16 -4.22 -2.75
CA SER A 67 0.21 -5.00 -3.94
C SER A 67 -0.50 -4.52 -5.20
N ARG A 68 -1.81 -4.27 -5.12
CA ARG A 68 -2.63 -3.90 -6.29
C ARG A 68 -2.44 -2.44 -6.70
N HIS A 69 -2.17 -1.53 -5.77
CA HIS A 69 -1.77 -0.16 -6.09
C HIS A 69 -0.40 -0.17 -6.81
N THR A 70 0.64 -0.74 -6.19
CA THR A 70 2.03 -0.71 -6.67
C THR A 70 2.26 -1.49 -7.97
N TYR A 71 1.64 -2.66 -8.15
CA TYR A 71 1.92 -3.52 -9.32
C TYR A 71 0.83 -3.45 -10.39
N ALA A 72 -0.45 -3.40 -10.03
CA ALA A 72 -1.54 -3.34 -11.00
C ALA A 72 -1.98 -1.91 -11.38
N GLY A 73 -1.60 -0.89 -10.60
CA GLY A 73 -2.03 0.50 -10.82
C GLY A 73 -3.55 0.65 -10.74
N LYS A 74 -4.15 0.09 -9.69
CA LYS A 74 -5.59 0.20 -9.41
C LYS A 74 -5.83 1.31 -8.38
N GLY A 75 -6.77 2.21 -8.67
CA GLY A 75 -7.22 3.25 -7.74
C GLY A 75 -8.20 2.72 -6.69
N LYS A 76 -8.42 3.49 -5.62
CA LYS A 76 -9.16 3.07 -4.41
C LYS A 76 -10.51 2.43 -4.69
N LYS A 77 -11.28 2.94 -5.66
CA LYS A 77 -12.62 2.41 -5.96
C LYS A 77 -12.59 0.93 -6.37
N VAL A 78 -11.70 0.56 -7.27
CA VAL A 78 -11.57 -0.84 -7.73
C VAL A 78 -10.99 -1.73 -6.62
N LEU A 79 -10.11 -1.18 -5.78
CA LEU A 79 -9.58 -1.89 -4.62
C LEU A 79 -10.67 -2.21 -3.58
N ALA A 80 -11.53 -1.24 -3.26
CA ALA A 80 -12.68 -1.43 -2.38
C ALA A 80 -13.64 -2.51 -2.90
N GLU A 81 -13.96 -2.48 -4.20
CA GLU A 81 -14.77 -3.52 -4.84
C GLU A 81 -14.11 -4.91 -4.82
N GLU A 82 -12.77 -4.99 -4.89
CA GLU A 82 -12.02 -6.24 -4.76
C GLU A 82 -12.01 -6.79 -3.34
N LEU A 83 -11.80 -5.93 -2.33
CA LEU A 83 -11.84 -6.30 -0.92
C LEU A 83 -13.24 -6.80 -0.52
N ARG A 84 -14.30 -6.10 -0.96
CA ARG A 84 -15.69 -6.57 -0.79
C ARG A 84 -15.93 -7.93 -1.46
N ARG A 85 -15.41 -8.15 -2.67
CA ARG A 85 -15.44 -9.45 -3.36
C ARG A 85 -14.57 -10.53 -2.70
N LYS A 86 -13.68 -10.17 -1.78
CA LYS A 86 -12.91 -11.08 -0.91
C LYS A 86 -13.59 -11.32 0.45
N GLY A 87 -14.77 -10.74 0.68
CA GLY A 87 -15.47 -10.83 1.95
C GLY A 87 -14.78 -10.09 3.09
N ILE A 88 -13.91 -9.11 2.78
CA ILE A 88 -13.30 -8.25 3.80
C ILE A 88 -14.35 -7.23 4.25
N ALA A 89 -14.57 -7.17 5.55
CA ALA A 89 -15.53 -6.26 6.18
C ALA A 89 -15.02 -4.80 6.17
N PRO A 90 -15.91 -3.79 6.16
CA PRO A 90 -15.54 -2.37 6.06
C PRO A 90 -14.48 -1.93 7.08
N GLU A 91 -14.58 -2.37 8.33
CA GLU A 91 -13.66 -2.09 9.43
C GLU A 91 -12.21 -2.56 9.19
N HIS A 92 -12.00 -3.46 8.23
CA HIS A 92 -10.69 -3.91 7.78
C HIS A 92 -10.30 -3.34 6.42
N ALA A 93 -11.29 -3.06 5.55
CA ALA A 93 -11.09 -2.51 4.23
C ALA A 93 -10.77 -1.01 4.24
N GLU A 94 -11.49 -0.22 5.04
CA GLU A 94 -11.37 1.24 5.07
C GLU A 94 -9.97 1.71 5.50
N PRO A 95 -9.39 1.25 6.64
CA PRO A 95 -8.03 1.66 7.02
C PRO A 95 -6.96 1.23 5.99
N ALA A 96 -7.17 0.10 5.31
CA ALA A 96 -6.28 -0.36 4.26
C ALA A 96 -6.37 0.50 2.98
N LEU A 97 -7.54 1.08 2.67
CA LEU A 97 -7.74 1.99 1.55
C LEU A 97 -7.28 3.43 1.86
N GLU A 98 -7.40 3.84 3.12
CA GLU A 98 -6.89 5.11 3.63
C GLU A 98 -5.36 5.18 3.64
N SER A 99 -4.67 4.04 3.80
CA SER A 99 -3.21 3.98 3.73
C SER A 99 -2.62 4.30 2.34
N VAL A 100 -3.46 4.49 1.31
CA VAL A 100 -3.07 5.10 0.04
C VAL A 100 -3.47 6.57 0.10
N THR A 101 -2.52 7.50 0.00
CA THR A 101 -2.84 8.93 0.06
C THR A 101 -3.45 9.44 -1.26
N ALA A 102 -3.96 10.69 -1.28
CA ALA A 102 -4.42 11.30 -2.53
C ALA A 102 -3.24 11.60 -3.46
N GLU A 103 -2.09 11.90 -2.86
CA GLU A 103 -0.79 12.11 -3.47
C GLU A 103 -0.30 10.81 -4.12
N ASP A 104 -0.39 9.67 -3.44
CA ASP A 104 -0.08 8.34 -3.99
C ASP A 104 -0.94 8.00 -5.22
N GLU A 105 -2.27 8.20 -5.14
CA GLU A 105 -3.15 7.97 -6.29
C GLU A 105 -2.80 8.88 -7.47
N THR A 106 -2.48 10.15 -7.19
CA THR A 106 -2.11 11.14 -8.21
C THR A 106 -0.77 10.78 -8.87
N ALA A 107 0.26 10.50 -8.08
CA ALA A 107 1.58 10.10 -8.55
C ALA A 107 1.51 8.79 -9.36
N ARG A 108 0.69 7.82 -8.91
CA ARG A 108 0.52 6.56 -9.62
C ARG A 108 -0.28 6.69 -10.91
N ALA A 109 -1.32 7.53 -10.93
CA ALA A 109 -2.04 7.85 -12.16
C ALA A 109 -1.11 8.53 -13.17
N ALA A 110 -0.23 9.43 -12.73
CA ALA A 110 0.74 10.12 -13.55
C ALA A 110 1.76 9.16 -14.19
N ASP A 111 2.34 8.24 -13.40
CA ASP A 111 3.19 7.15 -13.89
C ASP A 111 2.49 6.27 -14.96
N LEU A 112 1.22 5.91 -14.73
CA LEU A 112 0.42 5.16 -15.71
C LEU A 112 0.18 5.94 -17.01
N VAL A 113 -0.01 7.26 -16.94
CA VAL A 113 -0.15 8.12 -18.12
C VAL A 113 1.18 8.23 -18.86
N ARG A 114 2.29 8.56 -18.18
CA ARG A 114 3.63 8.64 -18.79
C ARG A 114 4.03 7.37 -19.52
N ARG A 115 3.79 6.19 -18.92
CA ARG A 115 4.02 4.90 -19.60
C ARG A 115 3.11 4.67 -20.80
N LYS A 116 1.92 5.25 -20.84
CA LYS A 116 0.98 5.10 -21.96
C LYS A 116 1.24 6.08 -23.09
N LEU A 117 1.74 7.28 -22.82
CA LEU A 117 1.96 8.35 -23.81
C LEU A 117 2.77 7.90 -25.06
N PRO A 118 3.90 7.16 -24.96
CA PRO A 118 4.64 6.69 -26.13
C PRO A 118 3.88 5.72 -27.04
N SER A 119 2.82 5.08 -26.52
CA SER A 119 2.00 4.14 -27.28
C SER A 119 0.74 4.77 -27.91
N LEU A 120 0.60 6.09 -27.83
CA LEU A 120 -0.44 6.84 -28.55
C LEU A 120 0.09 7.27 -29.92
N PRO A 121 -0.73 7.23 -30.99
CA PRO A 121 -0.37 7.77 -32.29
C PRO A 121 0.09 9.23 -32.20
N SER A 122 1.06 9.61 -33.04
CA SER A 122 1.64 10.95 -33.06
C SER A 122 0.69 12.01 -33.64
N ASP A 123 -0.23 11.61 -34.51
CA ASP A 123 -1.29 12.42 -35.13
C ASP A 123 -2.53 12.59 -34.23
N LEU A 124 -2.52 12.04 -33.01
CA LEU A 124 -3.68 12.04 -32.14
C LEU A 124 -3.90 13.40 -31.47
N ASP A 125 -4.92 14.12 -31.94
CA ASP A 125 -5.47 15.33 -31.31
C ASP A 125 -5.57 15.24 -29.77
N ARG A 126 -5.23 16.35 -29.09
CA ARG A 126 -5.19 16.50 -27.63
C ARG A 126 -6.49 16.05 -26.96
N ASP A 127 -7.62 16.38 -27.56
CA ASP A 127 -8.95 16.04 -27.04
C ASP A 127 -9.21 14.53 -27.11
N LYS A 128 -8.89 13.89 -28.24
CA LYS A 128 -8.94 12.42 -28.39
C LYS A 128 -7.96 11.71 -27.46
N ALA A 129 -6.74 12.25 -27.27
CA ALA A 129 -5.75 11.73 -26.32
C ALA A 129 -6.28 11.80 -24.88
N THR A 130 -6.82 12.96 -24.49
CA THR A 130 -7.42 13.21 -23.17
C THR A 130 -8.54 12.21 -22.87
N ARG A 131 -9.52 12.06 -23.78
CA ARG A 131 -10.62 11.09 -23.62
C ARG A 131 -10.11 9.66 -23.45
N ARG A 132 -9.11 9.24 -24.25
CA ARG A 132 -8.52 7.89 -24.16
C ARG A 132 -7.82 7.63 -22.83
N LEU A 133 -7.03 8.58 -22.33
CA LEU A 133 -6.26 8.45 -21.09
C LEU A 133 -7.17 8.53 -19.85
N VAL A 134 -8.12 9.47 -19.81
CA VAL A 134 -9.11 9.54 -18.72
C VAL A 134 -9.95 8.26 -18.66
N ALA A 135 -10.41 7.73 -19.81
CA ALA A 135 -11.14 6.46 -19.85
C ALA A 135 -10.27 5.26 -19.40
N MET A 136 -8.95 5.30 -19.65
CA MET A 136 -8.01 4.28 -19.16
C MET A 136 -7.88 4.31 -17.62
N LEU A 137 -7.81 5.50 -17.02
CA LEU A 137 -7.74 5.68 -15.56
C LEU A 137 -9.08 5.36 -14.89
N ALA A 138 -10.21 5.74 -15.50
CA ALA A 138 -11.55 5.40 -15.00
C ALA A 138 -11.75 3.87 -14.91
N ARG A 139 -11.34 3.10 -15.94
CA ARG A 139 -11.35 1.62 -15.90
C ARG A 139 -10.41 1.01 -14.85
N ARG A 140 -9.47 1.78 -14.30
CA ARG A 140 -8.59 1.38 -13.19
C ARG A 140 -9.10 1.82 -11.82
N GLY A 141 -10.21 2.56 -11.75
CA GLY A 141 -10.83 2.96 -10.49
C GLY A 141 -10.36 4.30 -9.92
N TYR A 142 -9.67 5.13 -10.70
CA TYR A 142 -9.31 6.49 -10.28
C TYR A 142 -10.52 7.42 -10.30
N ASN A 143 -10.56 8.38 -9.37
CA ASN A 143 -11.58 9.43 -9.32
C ASN A 143 -11.53 10.27 -10.62
N PRO A 144 -12.68 10.62 -11.24
CA PRO A 144 -12.73 11.48 -12.44
C PRO A 144 -11.94 12.78 -12.32
N ALA A 145 -11.96 13.44 -11.16
CA ALA A 145 -11.24 14.70 -10.93
C ALA A 145 -9.71 14.49 -10.98
N THR A 146 -9.19 13.51 -10.24
CA THR A 146 -7.78 13.12 -10.26
C THR A 146 -7.35 12.68 -11.66
N ALA A 147 -8.16 11.85 -12.33
CA ALA A 147 -7.87 11.35 -13.67
C ALA A 147 -7.78 12.48 -14.71
N TYR A 148 -8.70 13.45 -14.67
CA TYR A 148 -8.68 14.59 -15.57
C TYR A 148 -7.51 15.55 -15.25
N GLY A 149 -7.28 15.87 -13.97
CA GLY A 149 -6.19 16.75 -13.55
C GLY A 149 -4.82 16.21 -13.96
N VAL A 150 -4.55 14.93 -13.68
CA VAL A 150 -3.31 14.26 -14.07
C VAL A 150 -3.13 14.24 -15.59
N VAL A 151 -4.16 13.84 -16.34
CA VAL A 151 -4.06 13.78 -17.82
C VAL A 151 -3.86 15.17 -18.42
N LYS A 152 -4.50 16.22 -17.87
CA LYS A 152 -4.31 17.59 -18.32
C LYS A 152 -2.87 18.08 -18.06
N ALA A 153 -2.29 17.76 -16.90
CA ALA A 153 -0.91 18.11 -16.57
C ALA A 153 0.08 17.40 -17.51
N GLU A 154 0.00 16.08 -17.62
CA GLU A 154 0.89 15.25 -18.46
C GLU A 154 0.76 15.55 -19.97
N LEU A 155 -0.37 16.09 -20.42
CA LEU A 155 -0.55 16.57 -21.79
C LEU A 155 -0.23 18.06 -21.98
N ALA A 156 0.00 18.82 -20.90
CA ALA A 156 0.51 20.18 -21.01
C ALA A 156 1.96 20.16 -21.51
N ASP A 157 2.79 19.27 -20.96
CA ASP A 157 4.21 19.13 -21.33
C ASP A 157 4.40 18.60 -22.76
N ARG A 158 3.53 17.69 -23.23
CA ARG A 158 3.62 17.11 -24.58
C ARG A 158 3.10 18.04 -25.70
N PHE A 159 2.21 18.95 -25.35
CA PHE A 159 1.60 19.90 -26.26
C PHE A 159 1.73 21.31 -25.68
N ALA A 160 2.91 21.66 -25.17
CA ALA A 160 3.25 23.06 -24.95
C ALA A 160 3.18 23.75 -26.32
N PRO A 161 2.64 24.97 -26.42
CA PRO A 161 2.67 25.69 -27.69
C PRO A 161 4.15 25.92 -28.05
N ASP A 162 4.60 25.31 -29.14
CA ASP A 162 5.96 25.47 -29.68
C ASP A 162 6.21 26.91 -30.18
N ASP A 163 5.15 27.74 -30.27
CA ASP A 163 5.19 29.15 -30.67
C ASP A 163 4.56 30.05 -29.58
N PRO A 164 5.30 31.05 -29.04
CA PRO A 164 4.76 32.10 -28.17
C PRO A 164 3.60 32.92 -28.78
N PHE A 165 3.35 32.84 -30.09
CA PHE A 165 2.23 33.50 -30.76
C PHE A 165 0.92 32.69 -30.82
N ASP A 166 0.91 31.38 -30.57
CA ASP A 166 -0.30 30.54 -30.67
C ASP A 166 -1.16 30.55 -29.39
N ALA A 167 -1.33 31.73 -28.80
CA ALA A 167 -2.31 31.97 -27.75
C ALA A 167 -3.65 32.36 -28.39
N PRO A 168 -4.79 31.78 -27.96
CA PRO A 168 -6.09 32.08 -28.56
C PRO A 168 -6.41 33.57 -28.44
N HIS A 169 -6.45 34.26 -29.58
CA HIS A 169 -6.79 35.69 -29.68
C HIS A 169 -8.28 35.94 -29.37
N GLY A 170 -8.62 35.87 -28.08
CA GLY A 170 -9.95 36.17 -27.53
C GLY A 170 -10.12 37.64 -27.18
N THR A 171 -10.63 38.42 -28.14
CA THR A 171 -11.34 39.70 -27.94
C THR A 171 -10.57 40.84 -27.25
N ARG A 172 -10.11 41.82 -28.05
CA ARG A 172 -9.78 43.16 -27.55
C ARG A 172 -11.06 43.83 -27.01
N PRO A 173 -11.07 44.37 -25.77
CA PRO A 173 -12.04 45.40 -25.41
C PRO A 173 -11.59 46.73 -26.05
N ASP A 174 -12.53 47.47 -26.63
CA ASP A 174 -12.26 48.77 -27.25
C ASP A 174 -11.78 49.80 -26.22
N THR A 175 -10.73 50.53 -26.59
CA THR A 175 -10.23 51.68 -25.81
C THR A 175 -10.94 52.96 -26.23
N PRO A 176 -11.56 53.72 -25.32
CA PRO A 176 -11.67 55.17 -25.46
C PRO A 176 -10.52 55.84 -24.71
N ALA A 177 -9.82 56.74 -25.39
CA ALA A 177 -8.73 57.51 -24.81
C ALA A 177 -9.27 58.68 -23.96
N ILE A 178 -8.75 58.84 -22.73
CA ILE A 178 -8.67 60.15 -22.06
C ILE A 178 -7.29 60.27 -21.41
N ALA A 179 -6.61 61.39 -21.65
CA ALA A 179 -5.31 61.71 -21.08
C ALA A 179 -5.45 62.44 -19.73
N SER A 180 -4.48 62.27 -18.82
CA SER A 180 -3.46 63.31 -18.54
C SER A 180 -2.74 63.15 -17.19
N ARG A 181 -1.44 63.53 -17.19
CA ARG A 181 -0.61 64.10 -16.08
C ARG A 181 -0.66 63.39 -14.71
N GLY A 182 0.41 62.68 -14.33
CA GLY A 182 1.56 63.28 -13.62
C GLY A 182 1.74 62.53 -12.28
N ASP A 183 2.88 62.50 -11.58
CA ASP A 183 4.18 63.16 -11.75
C ASP A 183 5.32 62.18 -11.33
N ARG A 184 6.57 62.65 -11.30
CA ARG A 184 7.80 61.93 -10.90
C ARG A 184 7.71 61.45 -9.43
N ILE A 185 8.49 60.44 -9.00
CA ILE A 185 9.88 60.60 -8.52
C ILE A 185 10.60 59.23 -8.40
N ARG A 186 11.91 59.22 -8.64
CA ARG A 186 12.87 58.16 -8.24
C ARG A 186 14.05 58.85 -7.54
N PRO A 187 14.51 58.40 -6.36
CA PRO A 187 15.88 57.81 -6.21
C PRO A 187 16.00 56.77 -5.05
N THR A 188 17.13 56.12 -4.70
CA THR A 188 18.25 55.47 -5.45
C THR A 188 19.04 54.53 -4.49
N ARG A 189 19.68 53.47 -5.04
CA ARG A 189 20.96 52.84 -4.60
C ARG A 189 21.03 51.90 -3.37
N GLY A 190 21.99 50.96 -3.47
CA GLY A 190 22.45 49.99 -2.45
C GLY A 190 22.20 48.54 -2.89
N ARG A 191 22.98 47.88 -3.78
CA ARG A 191 24.44 47.65 -3.95
C ARG A 191 25.02 46.57 -3.01
N ALA A 192 25.45 45.45 -3.62
CA ALA A 192 26.46 44.48 -3.16
C ALA A 192 26.13 43.60 -1.92
N ALA A 193 26.68 42.38 -1.75
CA ALA A 193 27.34 41.45 -2.70
C ALA A 193 27.49 40.02 -2.09
N SER A 194 27.66 39.04 -2.99
CA SER A 194 28.51 37.84 -2.91
C SER A 194 28.72 37.04 -1.60
N ARG A 195 28.39 35.73 -1.71
CA ARG A 195 29.07 34.55 -1.09
C ARG A 195 28.89 34.45 0.45
N GLU A 196 28.89 33.27 1.08
CA GLU A 196 29.85 32.15 0.97
C GLU A 196 29.23 30.73 0.93
N PHE A 197 30.06 29.78 0.47
CA PHE A 197 29.86 28.34 0.63
C PHE A 197 30.17 27.93 2.07
N GLY A 198 29.30 27.12 2.69
CA GLY A 198 29.55 26.48 3.98
C GLY A 198 29.27 24.98 3.92
N SER A 199 30.28 24.17 3.62
CA SER A 199 30.21 22.71 3.67
C SER A 199 30.20 22.22 5.12
N GLY A 200 29.11 21.59 5.55
CA GLY A 200 28.95 21.03 6.90
C GLY A 200 28.69 19.52 6.90
N THR A 201 29.71 18.72 6.62
CA THR A 201 29.70 17.27 6.89
C THR A 201 30.20 16.97 8.29
N ALA A 202 29.31 16.67 9.24
CA ALA A 202 29.51 15.85 10.44
C ALA A 202 28.26 15.96 11.33
N GLY A 203 27.87 14.88 12.01
CA GLY A 203 26.69 14.89 12.89
C GLY A 203 25.77 13.69 12.72
N SER A 204 26.33 12.51 12.48
CA SER A 204 25.62 11.24 12.68
C SER A 204 25.44 10.99 14.19
N GLU A 205 24.45 11.67 14.78
CA GLU A 205 23.90 11.36 16.10
C GLU A 205 22.54 10.68 15.92
N GLU A 206 22.56 9.52 15.25
CA GLU A 206 21.48 8.54 15.36
C GLU A 206 21.58 7.94 16.77
N SER A 207 20.93 8.64 17.71
CA SER A 207 20.94 8.34 19.13
C SER A 207 20.50 6.91 19.39
N ALA A 208 21.36 6.12 20.02
CA ALA A 208 21.12 4.72 20.33
C ALA A 208 19.99 4.56 21.38
N GLU A 209 18.75 4.49 20.91
CA GLU A 209 17.68 3.82 21.67
C GLU A 209 17.99 2.31 21.75
N PRO A 210 17.69 1.65 22.88
CA PRO A 210 18.35 0.39 23.21
C PRO A 210 17.88 -0.76 22.33
N VAL A 211 18.82 -1.33 21.56
CA VAL A 211 18.65 -2.57 20.77
C VAL A 211 18.20 -3.77 21.63
N ASP A 212 18.40 -3.68 22.94
CA ASP A 212 17.96 -4.66 23.94
C ASP A 212 16.41 -4.68 24.11
N ASP A 213 15.76 -3.50 24.06
CA ASP A 213 14.30 -3.39 24.17
C ASP A 213 13.58 -4.02 22.96
N GLU A 214 14.09 -3.79 21.75
CA GLU A 214 13.52 -4.42 20.55
C GLU A 214 13.67 -5.95 20.61
N ARG A 215 14.85 -6.43 21.01
CA ARG A 215 15.13 -7.86 21.15
C ARG A 215 14.26 -8.53 22.19
N GLU A 216 14.08 -7.93 23.36
CA GLU A 216 13.30 -8.53 24.43
C GLU A 216 11.80 -8.52 24.12
N ARG A 217 11.26 -7.44 23.52
CA ARG A 217 9.88 -7.41 23.00
C ARG A 217 9.64 -8.48 21.93
N ALA A 218 10.62 -8.72 21.05
CA ALA A 218 10.56 -9.82 20.08
C ALA A 218 10.60 -11.20 20.77
N ALA A 219 11.44 -11.36 21.80
CA ALA A 219 11.62 -12.61 22.52
C ALA A 219 10.39 -12.98 23.33
N GLU A 220 9.74 -12.02 24.00
CA GLU A 220 8.48 -12.22 24.70
C GLU A 220 7.38 -12.74 23.77
N LEU A 221 7.22 -12.11 22.59
CA LEU A 221 6.27 -12.54 21.56
C LEU A 221 6.56 -13.96 21.06
N VAL A 222 7.84 -14.32 20.88
CA VAL A 222 8.24 -15.67 20.46
C VAL A 222 7.96 -16.69 21.57
N ARG A 223 8.33 -16.42 22.82
CA ARG A 223 8.06 -17.31 23.97
C ARG A 223 6.57 -17.53 24.20
N ALA A 224 5.78 -16.46 24.14
CA ALA A 224 4.31 -16.54 24.18
C ALA A 224 3.77 -17.41 23.04
N LYS A 225 4.35 -17.28 21.83
CA LYS A 225 3.91 -18.08 20.68
C LYS A 225 4.31 -19.54 20.78
N ILE A 226 5.54 -19.85 21.22
CA ILE A 226 6.04 -21.23 21.41
C ILE A 226 5.13 -22.01 22.35
N ARG A 227 4.75 -21.44 23.50
CA ARG A 227 3.79 -22.06 24.44
C ARG A 227 2.40 -22.37 23.86
N SER A 228 2.04 -21.73 22.74
CA SER A 228 0.76 -21.93 22.03
C SER A 228 0.87 -22.77 20.75
N LEU A 229 2.08 -23.19 20.35
CA LEU A 229 2.27 -24.04 19.18
C LEU A 229 1.85 -25.48 19.52
N PRO A 230 1.18 -26.20 18.59
CA PRO A 230 0.91 -27.62 18.79
C PRO A 230 2.23 -28.42 18.75
N GLY A 231 2.37 -29.36 19.68
CA GLY A 231 3.50 -30.30 19.68
C GLY A 231 3.60 -31.10 18.38
N GLY A 232 4.83 -31.47 18.00
CA GLY A 232 5.11 -32.19 16.75
C GLY A 232 5.23 -31.31 15.49
N LEU A 233 5.28 -29.98 15.63
CA LEU A 233 5.54 -29.11 14.48
C LEU A 233 7.04 -29.07 14.12
N ASP A 234 7.35 -29.46 12.89
CA ASP A 234 8.69 -29.40 12.29
C ASP A 234 9.41 -28.05 12.51
N ARG A 235 10.70 -28.12 12.91
CA ARG A 235 11.50 -26.97 13.39
C ARG A 235 11.64 -25.90 12.31
N ASP A 236 11.78 -26.28 11.04
CA ASP A 236 11.90 -25.33 9.93
C ASP A 236 10.58 -24.62 9.62
N LYS A 237 9.43 -25.29 9.85
CA LYS A 237 8.10 -24.67 9.76
C LYS A 237 7.83 -23.76 10.95
N ALA A 238 8.28 -24.12 12.16
CA ALA A 238 8.20 -23.26 13.34
C ALA A 238 9.03 -21.97 13.14
N THR A 239 10.30 -22.10 12.72
CA THR A 239 11.21 -20.97 12.44
C THR A 239 10.60 -20.01 11.42
N ARG A 240 10.16 -20.50 10.24
CA ARG A 240 9.53 -19.64 9.21
C ARG A 240 8.26 -18.94 9.70
N ARG A 241 7.44 -19.60 10.54
CA ARG A 241 6.23 -18.98 11.11
C ARG A 241 6.55 -17.87 12.09
N LEU A 242 7.53 -18.08 12.98
CA LEU A 242 7.90 -17.13 14.02
C LEU A 242 8.66 -15.93 13.44
N VAL A 243 9.61 -16.15 12.52
CA VAL A 243 10.28 -15.04 11.79
C VAL A 243 9.27 -14.21 11.02
N GLY A 244 8.32 -14.86 10.32
CA GLY A 244 7.25 -14.15 9.62
C GLY A 244 6.31 -13.37 10.56
N LEU A 245 6.06 -13.86 11.78
CA LEU A 245 5.28 -13.16 12.80
C LEU A 245 5.99 -11.88 13.25
N LEU A 246 7.29 -11.95 13.54
CA LEU A 246 8.07 -10.77 13.94
C LEU A 246 8.19 -9.75 12.81
N ALA A 247 8.47 -10.19 11.57
CA ALA A 247 8.53 -9.31 10.41
C ALA A 247 7.19 -8.56 10.15
N ARG A 248 6.04 -9.20 10.41
CA ARG A 248 4.72 -8.53 10.34
C ARG A 248 4.46 -7.54 11.47
N ARG A 249 5.19 -7.66 12.59
CA ARG A 249 5.07 -6.77 13.76
C ARG A 249 6.04 -5.58 13.71
N GLY A 250 6.87 -5.48 12.68
CA GLY A 250 7.81 -4.38 12.44
C GLY A 250 9.26 -4.66 12.83
N PHE A 251 9.57 -5.83 13.38
CA PHE A 251 10.93 -6.18 13.81
C PHE A 251 11.89 -6.37 12.63
N GLY A 252 13.12 -5.90 12.78
CA GLY A 252 14.17 -6.07 11.78
C GLY A 252 14.48 -7.56 11.48
N GLN A 253 14.78 -7.91 10.23
CA GLN A 253 14.99 -9.30 9.81
C GLN A 253 16.14 -9.99 10.59
N SER A 254 17.19 -9.25 10.95
CA SER A 254 18.32 -9.73 11.76
C SER A 254 17.90 -10.06 13.20
N VAL A 255 17.14 -9.17 13.85
CA VAL A 255 16.55 -9.36 15.18
C VAL A 255 15.60 -10.56 15.16
N ALA A 256 14.69 -10.60 14.19
CA ALA A 256 13.70 -11.67 14.04
C ALA A 256 14.34 -13.06 13.88
N TYR A 257 15.39 -13.20 13.07
CA TYR A 257 16.08 -14.49 12.91
C TYR A 257 16.85 -14.91 14.16
N ALA A 258 17.57 -13.98 14.81
CA ALA A 258 18.35 -14.28 16.01
C ALA A 258 17.44 -14.74 17.17
N VAL A 259 16.43 -13.93 17.49
CA VAL A 259 15.51 -14.19 18.61
C VAL A 259 14.75 -15.51 18.42
N VAL A 260 14.25 -15.78 17.21
CA VAL A 260 13.51 -17.03 16.93
C VAL A 260 14.40 -18.26 17.07
N ARG A 261 15.63 -18.21 16.58
CA ARG A 261 16.58 -19.32 16.69
C ARG A 261 16.95 -19.59 18.14
N ASP A 262 17.21 -18.54 18.91
CA ASP A 262 17.69 -18.66 20.29
C ASP A 262 16.56 -19.19 21.21
N GLU A 263 15.32 -18.68 21.07
CA GLU A 263 14.16 -19.17 21.84
C GLU A 263 13.70 -20.58 21.41
N LEU A 264 13.77 -20.94 20.13
CA LEU A 264 13.56 -22.34 19.68
C LEU A 264 14.71 -23.28 20.08
N SER A 265 15.83 -22.77 20.55
CA SER A 265 16.92 -23.56 21.13
C SER A 265 16.68 -23.77 22.62
N ARG A 266 16.31 -22.73 23.36
CA ARG A 266 15.90 -22.80 24.79
C ARG A 266 14.76 -23.81 24.99
N ALA A 267 13.65 -23.64 24.27
CA ALA A 267 12.48 -24.50 24.40
C ALA A 267 12.75 -25.98 24.04
N ALA A 268 13.82 -26.27 23.30
CA ALA A 268 14.23 -27.65 23.03
C ALA A 268 15.02 -28.27 24.20
N LEU A 269 15.80 -27.47 24.92
CA LEU A 269 16.51 -27.90 26.15
C LEU A 269 15.54 -28.07 27.32
N ASP A 270 14.49 -27.24 27.39
CA ASP A 270 13.43 -27.35 28.42
C ASP A 270 12.48 -28.57 28.20
N SER A 271 12.74 -29.39 27.18
CA SER A 271 11.90 -30.54 26.77
C SER A 271 12.60 -31.91 26.88
N GLU A 272 13.84 -31.95 27.42
CA GLU A 272 14.62 -33.15 27.71
C GLU A 272 14.60 -33.50 29.22
#